data_AF-A0A6N7WGC1-F1
#
_entry.id   AF-A0A6N7WGC1-F1
#
_cell.length_a   1.000
_cell.length_b   1.000
_cell.length_c   1.000
_cell.angle_alpha   90.00
_cell.angle_beta   90.00
_cell.angle_gamma   90.00
#
_symmetry.space_group_name_H-M   'P 1'
#
loop_
_entity.id
_entity.type
_entity.pdbx_description
1 polymer ?
#
loop_
_entity_poly.entity_id
_entity_poly.type
_entity_poly.pdbx_seq_one_letter_code
_entity_poly.pdbx_strand_id
1 'polypeptide(L)'
;MGKRKVVNELMQKGIQKNEHTGIPYFTGYSYTTLVWRSDYDEGMDLNTYLYQECLAYSTICEYRKDSARAKEYKKMAEMRKEAVLSMWDQEDGFFYDRDERDDSIIRVKSVSGLLPMWAGIASTNQVRRLMKEHVMNPSEFWRGFPMW
;
A
#
# COMPACT_ATOMS: atom_id res chain seq x y z
N MET A 1 26.54 -11.69 7.07
CA MET A 1 26.16 -12.97 6.43
C MET A 1 25.11 -13.81 7.19
N GLY A 2 24.64 -13.40 8.38
CA GLY A 2 23.79 -14.26 9.25
C GLY A 2 22.28 -13.99 9.29
N LYS A 3 21.77 -12.83 8.86
CA LYS A 3 20.32 -12.50 8.92
C LYS A 3 19.53 -12.92 7.67
N ARG A 4 20.20 -13.07 6.52
CA ARG A 4 19.59 -13.46 5.23
C ARG A 4 19.18 -14.95 5.17
N LYS A 5 19.83 -15.82 5.96
CA LYS A 5 19.48 -17.26 6.05
C LYS A 5 18.19 -17.51 6.84
N VAL A 6 17.98 -16.78 7.95
CA VAL A 6 16.83 -16.99 8.84
C VAL A 6 15.51 -16.65 8.16
N VAL A 7 15.45 -15.56 7.38
CA VAL A 7 14.24 -15.19 6.61
C VAL A 7 13.97 -16.22 5.50
N ASN A 8 15.00 -16.67 4.78
CA ASN A 8 14.85 -17.69 3.73
C ASN A 8 14.39 -19.06 4.29
N GLU A 9 14.87 -19.45 5.47
CA GLU A 9 14.43 -20.68 6.16
C GLU A 9 13.00 -20.57 6.72
N LEU A 10 12.59 -19.39 7.21
CA LEU A 10 11.21 -19.14 7.63
C LEU A 10 10.24 -19.14 6.44
N MET A 11 10.66 -18.63 5.28
CA MET A 11 9.87 -18.63 4.04
C MET A 11 9.73 -20.03 3.42
N GLN A 12 10.68 -20.94 3.62
CA GLN A 12 10.56 -22.33 3.14
C GLN A 12 9.48 -23.14 3.87
N LYS A 13 9.11 -22.79 5.11
CA LYS A 13 8.07 -23.50 5.88
C LYS A 13 6.63 -23.14 5.50
N GLY A 14 6.43 -22.14 4.65
CA GLY A 14 5.11 -21.66 4.24
C GLY A 14 4.70 -22.05 2.81
N ILE A 15 5.56 -22.66 2.01
CA ILE A 15 5.24 -22.96 0.60
C ILE A 15 4.49 -24.30 0.53
N GLN A 16 3.20 -24.25 0.19
CA GLN A 16 2.39 -25.42 -0.15
C GLN A 16 2.27 -25.56 -1.68
N LYS A 17 1.86 -26.72 -2.18
CA LYS A 17 1.53 -26.92 -3.60
C LYS A 17 0.04 -27.08 -3.75
N ASN A 18 -0.54 -26.38 -4.72
CA ASN A 18 -1.95 -26.54 -5.04
C ASN A 18 -2.17 -27.96 -5.60
N GLU A 19 -3.07 -28.71 -4.99
CA GLU A 19 -3.26 -30.14 -5.30
C GLU A 19 -3.79 -30.39 -6.72
N HIS A 20 -4.48 -29.41 -7.31
CA HIS A 20 -5.01 -29.51 -8.67
C HIS A 20 -4.05 -28.98 -9.74
N THR A 21 -3.28 -27.93 -9.44
CA THR A 21 -2.42 -27.27 -10.46
C THR A 21 -0.94 -27.58 -10.31
N GLY A 22 -0.51 -28.13 -9.16
CA GLY A 22 0.89 -28.40 -8.85
C GLY A 22 1.76 -27.15 -8.61
N ILE A 23 1.16 -25.96 -8.71
CA ILE A 23 1.84 -24.67 -8.57
C ILE A 23 2.14 -24.42 -7.09
N PRO A 24 3.38 -24.09 -6.72
CA PRO A 24 3.71 -23.71 -5.35
C PRO A 24 3.08 -22.35 -5.01
N TYR A 25 2.46 -22.26 -3.84
CA TYR A 25 1.89 -21.03 -3.29
C TYR A 25 2.26 -20.89 -1.81
N PHE A 26 2.44 -19.65 -1.37
CA PHE A 26 2.84 -19.34 0.00
C PHE A 26 1.60 -19.22 0.90
N THR A 27 1.60 -19.93 2.02
CA THR A 27 0.48 -20.03 2.99
C THR A 27 0.73 -19.27 4.28
N GLY A 28 1.89 -18.64 4.42
CA GLY A 28 2.15 -17.63 5.44
C GLY A 28 2.46 -18.11 6.86
N TYR A 29 2.11 -19.33 7.31
CA TYR A 29 2.13 -19.58 8.76
C TYR A 29 2.56 -20.99 9.18
N SER A 30 3.76 -21.08 9.77
CA SER A 30 4.12 -22.11 10.75
C SER A 30 3.67 -21.60 12.12
N TYR A 31 2.88 -22.40 12.85
CA TYR A 31 2.16 -22.15 14.11
C TYR A 31 3.00 -21.67 15.31
N THR A 32 3.73 -20.58 15.18
CA THR A 32 4.32 -19.80 16.28
C THR A 32 3.78 -18.40 16.15
N THR A 33 2.66 -18.13 16.85
CA THR A 33 2.08 -16.81 17.15
C THR A 33 2.73 -15.63 16.44
N LEU A 34 2.45 -15.52 15.14
CA LEU A 34 2.64 -14.29 14.37
C LEU A 34 1.38 -13.47 14.61
N VAL A 35 1.32 -12.77 15.74
CA VAL A 35 0.41 -11.63 15.84
C VAL A 35 0.86 -10.68 14.74
N TRP A 36 0.15 -10.66 13.62
CA TRP A 36 0.26 -9.56 12.65
C TRP A 36 0.00 -8.31 13.48
N ARG A 37 1.05 -7.52 13.75
CA ARG A 37 0.89 -6.30 14.51
C ARG A 37 0.37 -5.20 13.58
N SER A 38 -0.78 -5.46 12.97
CA SER A 38 -1.53 -4.49 12.17
C SER A 38 -1.84 -3.23 12.97
N ASP A 39 -1.85 -3.33 14.31
CA ASP A 39 -2.03 -2.20 15.21
C ASP A 39 -0.94 -1.12 15.06
N TYR A 40 0.23 -1.48 14.52
CA TYR A 40 1.33 -0.56 14.23
C TYR A 40 1.52 -0.28 12.73
N ASP A 41 0.56 -0.70 11.91
CA ASP A 41 0.62 -0.51 10.47
C ASP A 41 0.06 0.86 10.10
N GLU A 42 0.94 1.78 9.70
CA GLU A 42 0.52 3.01 9.05
C GLU A 42 0.18 2.70 7.58
N GLY A 43 -1.05 2.23 7.40
CA GLY A 43 -1.60 1.86 6.10
C GLY A 43 -1.67 3.05 5.15
N MET A 44 -1.00 2.91 4.02
CA MET A 44 -1.02 3.88 2.95
C MET A 44 -2.41 3.93 2.28
N ASP A 45 -3.09 2.79 2.18
CA ASP A 45 -4.46 2.70 1.68
C ASP A 45 -5.45 3.49 2.53
N LEU A 46 -5.43 3.32 3.84
CA LEU A 46 -6.29 4.04 4.77
C LEU A 46 -6.07 5.56 4.67
N ASN A 47 -4.81 6.00 4.62
CA ASN A 47 -4.49 7.41 4.42
C ASN A 47 -5.01 7.93 3.06
N THR A 48 -4.94 7.10 2.02
CA THR A 48 -5.46 7.41 0.68
C THR A 48 -6.99 7.53 0.67
N TYR A 49 -7.71 6.64 1.36
CA TYR A 49 -9.17 6.76 1.52
C TYR A 49 -9.55 8.01 2.33
N LEU A 50 -8.86 8.27 3.45
CA LEU A 50 -9.11 9.45 4.27
C LEU A 50 -8.86 10.76 3.50
N TYR A 51 -7.88 10.78 2.60
CA TYR A 51 -7.68 11.91 1.68
C TYR A 51 -8.94 12.18 0.84
N GLN A 52 -9.50 11.15 0.19
CA GLN A 52 -10.70 11.28 -0.62
C GLN A 52 -11.93 11.68 0.22
N GLU A 53 -12.10 11.07 1.40
CA GLU A 53 -13.17 11.42 2.33
C GLU A 53 -13.08 12.90 2.75
N CYS A 54 -11.89 13.39 3.09
CA CYS A 54 -11.70 14.80 3.44
C CYS A 54 -12.07 15.72 2.27
N LEU A 55 -11.71 15.38 1.03
CA LEU A 55 -12.12 16.15 -0.14
C LEU A 55 -13.64 16.14 -0.33
N ALA A 56 -14.28 14.98 -0.20
CA ALA A 56 -15.74 14.85 -0.30
C ALA A 56 -16.46 15.68 0.76
N TYR A 57 -16.02 15.62 2.02
CA TYR A 57 -16.57 16.44 3.11
C TYR A 57 -16.34 17.93 2.87
N SER A 58 -15.19 18.32 2.33
CA SER A 58 -14.95 19.71 1.95
C SER A 58 -15.97 20.18 0.91
N THR A 59 -16.22 19.40 -0.14
CA THR A 59 -17.23 19.70 -1.17
C THR A 59 -18.64 19.83 -0.58
N ILE A 60 -19.02 18.95 0.35
CA ILE A 60 -20.31 19.04 1.06
C ILE A 60 -20.41 20.33 1.88
N CYS A 61 -19.35 20.71 2.59
CA CYS A 61 -19.31 21.94 3.37
C CYS A 61 -19.45 23.18 2.48
N GLU A 62 -18.78 23.20 1.32
CA GLU A 62 -18.90 24.28 0.33
C GLU A 62 -20.33 24.41 -0.18
N TYR A 63 -21.00 23.30 -0.50
CA TYR A 63 -22.41 23.29 -0.90
C TYR A 63 -23.32 23.87 0.18
N ARG A 64 -23.03 23.60 1.45
CA ARG A 64 -23.75 24.15 2.62
C ARG A 64 -23.33 25.58 2.98
N LYS A 65 -22.43 26.21 2.21
CA LYS A 65 -21.85 27.53 2.47
C LYS A 65 -21.10 27.63 3.80
N ASP A 66 -20.59 26.51 4.31
CA ASP A 66 -19.72 26.45 5.49
C ASP A 66 -18.25 26.46 5.04
N SER A 67 -17.77 27.65 4.63
CA SER A 67 -16.42 27.82 4.10
C SER A 67 -15.33 27.56 5.14
N ALA A 68 -15.63 27.70 6.44
CA ALA A 68 -14.68 27.46 7.52
C ALA A 68 -14.35 25.96 7.61
N ARG A 69 -15.36 25.10 7.68
CA ARG A 69 -15.17 23.64 7.69
C ARG A 69 -14.64 23.12 6.37
N ALA A 70 -15.08 23.67 5.24
CA ALA A 70 -14.54 23.31 3.93
C ALA A 70 -13.01 23.47 3.89
N LYS A 71 -12.49 24.58 4.41
CA LYS A 71 -11.05 24.85 4.48
C LYS A 71 -10.33 23.90 5.45
N GLU A 72 -10.95 23.59 6.58
CA GLU A 72 -10.41 22.63 7.55
C GLU A 72 -10.23 21.24 6.92
N TYR A 73 -11.27 20.71 6.27
CA TYR A 73 -11.19 19.41 5.60
C TYR A 73 -10.20 19.40 4.44
N LYS A 74 -10.08 20.50 3.67
CA LYS A 74 -9.02 20.65 2.67
C LYS A 74 -7.63 20.55 3.27
N LYS A 75 -7.39 21.20 4.42
CA LYS A 75 -6.11 21.10 5.13
C LYS A 75 -5.84 19.68 5.60
N MET A 76 -6.85 18.98 6.12
CA MET A 76 -6.72 17.57 6.51
C MET A 76 -6.40 16.68 5.31
N ALA A 77 -7.03 16.90 4.15
CA ALA A 77 -6.71 16.19 2.92
C ALA A 77 -5.23 16.38 2.53
N GLU A 78 -4.73 17.61 2.49
CA GLU A 78 -3.32 17.86 2.15
C GLU A 78 -2.36 17.17 3.13
N MET A 79 -2.67 17.15 4.44
CA MET A 79 -1.84 16.41 5.41
C MET A 79 -1.79 14.90 5.11
N ARG A 80 -2.91 14.29 4.71
CA ARG A 80 -2.96 12.86 4.33
C ARG A 80 -2.21 12.60 3.03
N LYS A 81 -2.34 13.50 2.06
CA LYS A 81 -1.60 13.44 0.80
C LYS A 81 -0.10 13.44 1.03
N GLU A 82 0.42 14.34 1.87
CA GLU A 82 1.85 14.37 2.20
C GLU A 82 2.31 13.10 2.93
N ALA A 83 1.48 12.56 3.84
CA ALA A 83 1.77 11.29 4.49
C ALA A 83 1.90 10.14 3.47
N VAL A 84 0.95 10.02 2.53
CA VAL A 84 0.99 9.03 1.45
C VAL A 84 2.21 9.24 0.54
N LEU A 85 2.54 10.49 0.19
CA LEU A 85 3.70 10.77 -0.67
C LEU A 85 5.03 10.38 0.00
N SER A 86 5.12 10.49 1.32
CA SER A 86 6.30 10.05 2.09
C SER A 86 6.47 8.53 2.16
N MET A 87 5.45 7.76 1.78
CA MET A 87 5.47 6.28 1.73
C MET A 87 6.03 5.74 0.40
N TRP A 88 6.47 6.63 -0.49
CA TRP A 88 7.08 6.26 -1.76
C TRP A 88 8.54 5.82 -1.59
N ASP A 89 8.84 4.58 -1.97
CA ASP A 89 10.22 4.09 -2.09
C ASP A 89 10.77 4.41 -3.49
N GLN A 90 11.80 5.25 -3.54
CA GLN A 90 12.41 5.70 -4.80
C GLN A 90 13.19 4.59 -5.51
N GLU A 91 13.75 3.62 -4.79
CA GLU A 91 14.53 2.54 -5.41
C GLU A 91 13.58 1.56 -6.10
N ASP A 92 12.57 1.09 -5.37
CA ASP A 92 11.60 0.11 -5.84
C ASP A 92 10.56 0.71 -6.78
N GLY A 93 10.32 2.03 -6.74
CA GLY A 93 9.31 2.67 -7.59
C GLY A 93 7.88 2.37 -7.15
N PHE A 94 7.67 2.18 -5.84
CA PHE A 94 6.42 1.68 -5.27
C PHE A 94 6.06 2.37 -3.95
N PHE A 95 4.78 2.39 -3.61
CA PHE A 95 4.30 2.84 -2.30
C PHE A 95 4.15 1.66 -1.35
N TYR A 96 4.68 1.79 -0.13
CA TYR A 96 4.59 0.75 0.90
C TYR A 96 4.00 1.32 2.18
N ASP A 97 3.36 0.47 2.96
CA ASP A 97 2.97 0.81 4.33
C ASP A 97 4.22 0.94 5.22
N ARG A 98 4.05 1.58 6.38
CA ARG A 98 5.13 1.79 7.35
C ARG A 98 4.77 1.24 8.71
N ASP A 99 5.81 0.82 9.43
CA ASP A 99 5.69 0.50 10.84
C ASP A 99 5.75 1.79 11.68
N GLU A 100 4.64 2.16 12.32
CA GLU A 100 4.54 3.43 13.06
C GLU A 100 5.51 3.54 14.25
N ARG A 101 6.11 2.42 14.69
CA ARG A 101 7.03 2.40 15.83
C ARG A 101 8.40 2.96 15.49
N ASP A 102 8.86 2.76 14.27
CA ASP A 102 10.20 3.13 13.82
C ASP A 102 10.27 3.72 12.40
N ASP A 103 9.11 3.96 11.79
CA ASP A 103 8.94 4.51 10.43
C ASP A 103 9.56 3.63 9.32
N SER A 104 9.84 2.35 9.63
CA SER A 104 10.44 1.43 8.68
C SER A 104 9.43 0.94 7.64
N ILE A 105 9.91 0.72 6.42
CA ILE A 105 9.10 0.24 5.30
C ILE A 105 8.68 -1.23 5.53
N ILE A 106 7.38 -1.49 5.48
CA ILE A 106 6.83 -2.85 5.43
C ILE A 106 6.93 -3.35 3.98
N ARG A 107 7.96 -4.16 3.69
CA ARG A 107 8.30 -4.60 2.31
C ARG A 107 7.37 -5.68 1.77
N VAL A 108 6.09 -5.36 1.67
CA VAL A 108 5.03 -6.18 1.07
C VAL A 108 4.38 -5.37 -0.05
N LYS A 109 4.60 -5.78 -1.31
CA LYS A 109 3.90 -5.18 -2.44
C LYS A 109 2.46 -5.71 -2.48
N SER A 110 1.51 -4.86 -2.15
CA SER A 110 0.07 -5.15 -2.23
C SER A 110 -0.62 -4.24 -3.25
N VAL A 111 -1.87 -4.55 -3.60
CA VAL A 111 -2.68 -3.69 -4.48
C VAL A 111 -2.91 -2.31 -3.86
N SER A 112 -2.89 -2.21 -2.53
CA SER A 112 -2.93 -0.93 -1.79
C SER A 112 -1.88 0.03 -2.32
N GLY A 113 -0.67 -0.45 -2.62
CA GLY A 113 0.46 0.26 -3.26
C GLY A 113 0.11 1.09 -4.51
N LEU A 114 -1.01 0.76 -5.18
CA LEU A 114 -1.47 1.40 -6.41
C LEU A 114 -2.57 2.45 -6.17
N LEU A 115 -3.17 2.49 -4.98
CA LEU A 115 -4.25 3.43 -4.66
C LEU A 115 -3.86 4.91 -4.76
N PRO A 116 -2.62 5.36 -4.47
CA PRO A 116 -2.25 6.76 -4.66
C PRO A 116 -2.38 7.23 -6.11
N MET A 117 -2.22 6.32 -7.08
CA MET A 117 -2.49 6.60 -8.49
C MET A 117 -3.99 6.80 -8.73
N TRP A 118 -4.85 5.91 -8.18
CA TRP A 118 -6.31 6.05 -8.30
C TRP A 118 -6.83 7.34 -7.65
N ALA A 119 -6.29 7.71 -6.48
CA ALA A 119 -6.71 8.90 -5.76
C ALA A 119 -6.15 10.21 -6.33
N GLY A 120 -5.31 10.15 -7.37
CA GLY A 120 -4.66 11.34 -7.93
C GLY A 120 -3.63 12.00 -7.00
N ILE A 121 -3.11 11.25 -6.02
CA ILE A 121 -2.03 11.69 -5.12
C ILE A 121 -0.68 11.56 -5.82
N ALA A 122 -0.45 10.42 -6.49
CA ALA A 122 0.82 10.12 -7.14
C ALA A 122 1.11 11.08 -8.30
N SER A 123 2.34 11.58 -8.37
CA SER A 123 2.81 12.40 -9.48
C SER A 123 2.83 11.62 -10.80
N THR A 124 2.80 12.32 -11.94
CA THR A 124 2.89 11.70 -13.28
C THR A 124 4.11 10.78 -13.43
N ASN A 125 5.23 11.10 -12.78
CA ASN A 125 6.41 10.24 -12.81
C ASN A 125 6.21 8.96 -11.98
N GLN A 126 5.66 9.07 -10.77
CA GLN A 126 5.32 7.91 -9.93
C GLN A 126 4.31 7.00 -10.64
N VAL A 127 3.25 7.57 -11.23
CA VAL A 127 2.28 6.82 -12.04
C VAL A 127 2.96 6.06 -13.18
N ARG A 128 3.87 6.71 -13.92
CA ARG A 128 4.60 6.04 -15.01
C ARG A 128 5.42 4.86 -14.51
N ARG A 129 6.10 5.00 -13.37
CA ARG A 129 6.89 3.94 -12.75
C ARG A 129 5.99 2.80 -12.25
N LEU A 130 4.94 3.12 -11.50
CA LEU A 130 3.92 2.15 -11.06
C LEU A 130 3.39 1.32 -12.23
N MET A 131 3.00 1.98 -13.32
CA MET A 131 2.46 1.29 -14.49
C MET A 131 3.49 0.40 -15.17
N LYS A 132 4.70 0.92 -15.44
CA LYS A 132 5.72 0.23 -16.24
C LYS A 132 6.44 -0.87 -15.45
N GLU A 133 6.79 -0.60 -14.20
CA GLU A 133 7.65 -1.46 -13.37
C GLU A 133 6.84 -2.52 -12.61
N HIS A 134 5.55 -2.25 -12.32
CA HIS A 134 4.72 -3.09 -11.46
C HIS A 134 3.42 -3.57 -12.12
N VAL A 135 2.53 -2.66 -12.53
CA VAL A 135 1.20 -3.04 -13.03
C VAL A 135 1.28 -3.88 -14.31
N MET A 136 2.14 -3.48 -15.25
CA MET A 136 2.35 -4.20 -16.52
C MET A 136 3.45 -5.26 -16.44
N ASN A 137 3.96 -5.57 -15.24
CA ASN A 137 5.01 -6.58 -15.05
C ASN A 137 4.40 -7.98 -14.85
N PRO A 138 4.63 -8.96 -15.76
CA PRO A 138 4.07 -10.31 -15.67
C PRO A 138 4.53 -11.10 -14.45
N SER A 139 5.66 -10.71 -13.85
CA SER A 139 6.18 -11.33 -12.63
C SER A 139 5.52 -10.78 -11.35
N GLU A 140 4.77 -9.69 -11.45
CA GLU A 140 4.07 -9.04 -10.34
C GLU A 140 2.56 -9.05 -10.59
N PHE A 141 2.01 -7.90 -10.96
CA PHE A 141 0.57 -7.63 -11.01
C PHE A 141 -0.07 -7.93 -12.37
N TRP A 142 0.72 -8.09 -13.45
CA TRP A 142 0.19 -8.35 -14.80
C TRP A 142 -0.12 -9.83 -15.04
N ARG A 143 -1.24 -10.30 -14.48
CA ARG A 143 -1.69 -11.69 -14.61
C ARG A 143 -2.62 -11.86 -15.82
N GLY A 144 -2.87 -13.11 -16.21
CA GLY A 144 -3.80 -13.44 -17.30
C GLY A 144 -5.26 -13.05 -17.02
N PHE A 145 -5.56 -12.64 -15.79
CA PHE A 145 -6.79 -11.98 -15.41
C PHE A 145 -6.47 -10.53 -15.03
N PRO A 146 -7.27 -9.59 -15.52
CA PRO A 146 -7.09 -8.18 -15.17
C PRO A 146 -7.36 -7.93 -13.68
N MET A 147 -6.68 -6.93 -13.13
CA MET A 147 -6.92 -6.47 -11.76
C MET A 147 -8.16 -5.57 -11.74
N TRP A 148 -9.31 -6.16 -11.39
CA TRP A 148 -10.53 -5.42 -11.02
C TRP A 148 -11.15 -6.05 -9.78
#